data_AF-A0A090T6R0-F1
#
_entry.id   AF-A0A090T6R0-F1
#
_cell.length_a   1.000
_cell.length_b   1.000
_cell.length_c   1.000
_cell.angle_alpha   90.00
_cell.angle_beta   90.00
_cell.angle_gamma   90.00
#
_symmetry.space_group_name_H-M   'P 1'
#
loop_
_entity.id
_entity.type
_entity.pdbx_description
1 polymer ?
#
loop_
_entity_poly.entity_id
_entity_poly.type
_entity_poly.pdbx_seq_one_letter_code
_entity_poly.pdbx_strand_id
1 'polypeptide(L)'
;MTSIYLLAFIVLCITAGPHLTPFSHDEIDWNVVSDPYELGKPSITSQHYFGTDDLGQDLFARTMKGGQLSIMVGFMGALVAVVIGTIWGSISGYLGGVVDSVMMRVIEILDSVPFMFMVILFVTLFGNNIYLIFVVIGMVSWLGIARVVRGVTFSIKKREFIEAAHSIGVSSSP
;
A
#
# COMPACT_ATOMS: atom_id res chain seq x y z
N MET A 1 -7.18 -11.99 15.73
CA MET A 1 -6.16 -11.72 16.78
C MET A 1 -4.77 -12.15 16.34
N THR A 2 -4.60 -13.36 15.80
CA THR A 2 -3.32 -13.87 15.25
C THR A 2 -2.68 -12.94 14.21
N SER A 3 -3.46 -12.34 13.32
CA SER A 3 -2.96 -11.41 12.29
C SER A 3 -2.30 -10.14 12.86
N ILE A 4 -2.82 -9.60 13.97
CA ILE A 4 -2.26 -8.40 14.61
C ILE A 4 -0.91 -8.72 15.24
N TYR A 5 -0.79 -9.86 15.94
CA TYR A 5 0.48 -10.28 16.53
C TYR A 5 1.53 -10.55 15.45
N LEU A 6 1.14 -11.16 14.34
CA LEU A 6 2.04 -11.39 13.21
C LEU A 6 2.50 -10.08 12.57
N LEU A 7 1.60 -9.12 12.35
CA LEU A 7 1.97 -7.79 11.84
C LEU A 7 2.91 -7.06 12.80
N ALA A 8 2.61 -7.07 14.11
CA ALA A 8 3.45 -6.44 15.12
C ALA A 8 4.85 -7.07 15.15
N PHE A 9 4.94 -8.40 15.03
CA PHE A 9 6.21 -9.10 14.93
C PHE A 9 6.99 -8.69 13.68
N ILE A 10 6.35 -8.61 12.51
CA ILE A 10 7.01 -8.16 11.27
C ILE A 10 7.51 -6.72 11.41
N VAL A 11 6.69 -5.81 11.94
CA VAL A 11 7.08 -4.41 12.18
C VAL A 11 8.27 -4.33 13.12
N LEU A 12 8.29 -5.14 14.18
CA LEU A 12 9.42 -5.22 15.10
C LEU A 12 10.68 -5.76 14.39
N CYS A 13 10.56 -6.81 13.58
CA CYS A 13 11.68 -7.35 12.82
C CYS A 13 12.27 -6.34 11.83
N ILE A 14 11.47 -5.63 11.04
CA ILE A 14 11.98 -4.69 10.04
C ILE A 14 12.52 -3.40 10.65
N THR A 15 12.11 -3.04 11.88
CA THR A 15 12.61 -1.84 12.59
C THR A 15 13.86 -2.15 13.40
N ALA A 16 13.89 -3.29 14.10
CA ALA A 16 15.07 -3.73 14.86
C ALA A 16 16.13 -4.41 13.98
N GLY A 17 15.71 -5.08 12.91
CA GLY A 17 16.57 -5.87 12.02
C GLY A 17 17.74 -5.11 11.42
N PRO A 18 17.58 -3.89 10.90
CA PRO A 18 18.70 -3.09 10.39
C PRO A 18 19.77 -2.77 11.45
N HIS A 19 19.45 -2.85 12.74
CA HIS A 19 20.43 -2.66 13.82
C HIS A 19 21.20 -3.95 14.16
N LEU A 20 20.77 -5.10 13.66
CA LEU A 20 21.43 -6.40 13.89
C LEU A 20 22.51 -6.71 12.85
N THR A 21 22.42 -6.10 11.66
CA THR A 21 23.41 -6.30 10.59
C THR A 21 24.42 -5.15 10.58
N PRO A 22 25.72 -5.44 10.42
CA PRO A 22 26.74 -4.40 10.24
C PRO A 22 26.75 -3.82 8.81
N PHE A 23 26.09 -4.49 7.86
CA PHE A 23 26.13 -4.15 6.43
C PHE A 23 25.03 -3.15 6.06
N SER A 24 25.35 -2.21 5.16
CA SER A 24 24.31 -1.36 4.55
C SER A 24 23.48 -2.12 3.51
N HIS A 25 22.28 -1.60 3.23
CA HIS A 25 21.36 -2.15 2.23
C HIS A 25 21.93 -2.17 0.79
N ASP A 26 22.80 -1.21 0.49
CA ASP A 26 23.38 -0.92 -0.82
C ASP A 26 24.87 -1.25 -0.89
N GLU A 27 25.45 -1.73 0.20
CA GLU A 27 26.87 -2.09 0.28
C GLU A 27 27.14 -3.45 -0.36
N ILE A 28 28.27 -3.52 -1.07
CA ILE A 28 28.77 -4.73 -1.70
C ILE A 28 29.94 -5.25 -0.86
N ASP A 29 29.84 -6.47 -0.35
CA ASP A 29 30.97 -7.14 0.29
C ASP A 29 31.89 -7.79 -0.75
N TRP A 30 32.96 -7.07 -1.09
CA TRP A 30 33.97 -7.52 -2.06
C TRP A 30 34.68 -8.81 -1.66
N ASN A 31 34.69 -9.19 -0.38
CA ASN A 31 35.31 -10.44 0.07
C ASN A 31 34.50 -11.67 -0.32
N VAL A 32 33.19 -11.47 -0.55
CA VAL A 32 32.25 -12.53 -0.91
C VAL A 32 32.04 -12.60 -2.42
N VAL A 33 32.19 -11.47 -3.14
CA VAL A 33 32.01 -11.37 -4.60
C VAL A 33 32.84 -12.40 -5.40
N SER A 34 34.03 -12.77 -4.92
CA SER A 34 34.88 -13.73 -5.63
C SER A 34 34.32 -15.15 -5.65
N ASP A 35 33.55 -15.54 -4.64
CA ASP A 35 32.87 -16.84 -4.57
C ASP A 35 31.55 -16.71 -3.79
N PRO A 36 30.50 -16.14 -4.40
CA PRO A 36 29.24 -15.86 -3.71
C PRO A 36 28.53 -17.13 -3.23
N TYR A 37 28.76 -18.26 -3.89
CA TYR A 37 28.08 -19.51 -3.58
C TYR A 37 28.66 -20.20 -2.34
N GLU A 38 29.97 -20.11 -2.11
CA GLU A 38 30.60 -20.69 -0.92
C GLU A 38 30.80 -19.69 0.23
N LEU A 39 31.19 -18.45 -0.07
CA LEU A 39 31.46 -17.41 0.92
C LEU A 39 30.21 -16.62 1.30
N GLY A 40 29.24 -16.52 0.39
CA GLY A 40 27.99 -15.77 0.55
C GLY A 40 26.83 -16.58 1.11
N LYS A 41 27.09 -17.82 1.54
CA LYS A 41 26.06 -18.66 2.17
C LYS A 41 25.57 -18.07 3.51
N PRO A 42 24.31 -18.34 3.91
CA PRO A 42 23.79 -17.91 5.20
C PRO A 42 24.70 -18.39 6.34
N SER A 43 25.26 -17.44 7.09
CA SER A 43 26.20 -17.76 8.16
C SER A 43 26.20 -16.67 9.24
N ILE A 44 26.26 -17.12 10.49
CA ILE A 44 26.39 -16.24 11.66
C ILE A 44 27.80 -15.65 11.72
N THR A 45 28.81 -16.42 11.28
CA THR A 45 30.23 -16.02 11.35
C THR A 45 30.56 -14.91 10.36
N SER A 46 30.00 -14.94 9.15
CA SER A 46 30.16 -13.85 8.17
C SER A 46 29.15 -12.71 8.40
N GLN A 47 28.27 -12.84 9.40
CA GLN A 47 27.16 -11.91 9.68
C GLN A 47 26.15 -11.73 8.53
N HIS A 48 26.25 -12.51 7.45
CA HIS A 48 25.26 -12.61 6.37
C HIS A 48 24.15 -13.59 6.76
N TYR A 49 23.19 -13.14 7.58
CA TYR A 49 22.17 -14.03 8.15
C TYR A 49 21.31 -14.76 7.10
N PHE A 50 21.01 -14.10 5.97
CA PHE A 50 20.26 -14.67 4.85
C PHE A 50 21.15 -14.98 3.64
N GLY A 51 22.47 -14.81 3.78
CA GLY A 51 23.42 -14.87 2.67
C GLY A 51 23.45 -13.60 1.83
N THR A 52 24.21 -13.64 0.73
CA THR A 52 24.35 -12.55 -0.24
C THR A 52 23.72 -12.89 -1.58
N ASP A 53 23.48 -11.86 -2.41
CA ASP A 53 23.18 -12.08 -3.83
C ASP A 53 24.47 -12.31 -4.66
N ASP A 54 24.29 -12.47 -5.99
CA ASP A 54 25.40 -12.70 -6.93
C ASP A 54 26.40 -11.51 -6.99
N LEU A 55 26.03 -10.35 -6.46
CA LEU A 55 26.85 -9.15 -6.39
C LEU A 55 27.47 -8.94 -5.00
N GLY A 56 27.29 -9.88 -4.07
CA GLY A 56 27.83 -9.77 -2.71
C GLY A 56 27.05 -8.81 -1.80
N GLN A 57 25.80 -8.45 -2.14
CA GLN A 57 24.95 -7.61 -1.29
C GLN A 57 24.21 -8.45 -0.25
N ASP A 58 24.18 -7.96 1.00
CA ASP A 58 23.55 -8.68 2.12
C ASP A 58 22.02 -8.80 1.96
N LEU A 59 21.51 -10.02 1.80
CA LEU A 59 20.07 -10.26 1.60
C LEU A 59 19.25 -9.92 2.83
N PHE A 60 19.83 -10.02 4.03
CA PHE A 60 19.13 -9.71 5.27
C PHE A 60 18.86 -8.20 5.39
N ALA A 61 19.88 -7.36 5.23
CA ALA A 61 19.78 -5.90 5.19
C ALA A 61 18.79 -5.43 4.12
N ARG A 62 18.85 -6.05 2.92
CA ARG A 62 17.91 -5.75 1.83
C ARG A 62 16.48 -6.13 2.15
N THR A 63 16.27 -7.28 2.77
CA THR A 63 14.93 -7.72 3.18
C THR A 63 14.36 -6.80 4.26
N MET A 64 15.15 -6.41 5.26
CA MET A 64 14.69 -5.51 6.32
C MET A 64 14.34 -4.13 5.76
N LYS A 65 15.22 -3.55 4.92
CA LYS A 65 14.97 -2.23 4.31
C LYS A 65 13.79 -2.26 3.34
N GLY A 66 13.70 -3.28 2.49
CA GLY A 66 12.57 -3.49 1.58
C GLY A 66 11.26 -3.71 2.34
N GLY A 67 11.30 -4.39 3.48
CA GLY A 67 10.16 -4.58 4.37
C GLY A 67 9.63 -3.26 4.94
N GLN A 68 10.52 -2.37 5.41
CA GLN A 68 10.14 -1.02 5.89
C GLN A 68 9.39 -0.25 4.80
N LEU A 69 9.95 -0.24 3.59
CA LEU A 69 9.35 0.46 2.44
C LEU A 69 8.00 -0.15 2.06
N SER A 70 7.90 -1.48 2.05
CA SER A 70 6.65 -2.20 1.71
C SER A 70 5.53 -1.89 2.71
N ILE A 71 5.82 -1.87 4.02
CA ILE A 71 4.83 -1.50 5.04
C ILE A 71 4.44 -0.04 4.91
N MET A 72 5.40 0.86 4.70
CA MET A 72 5.12 2.29 4.56
C MET A 72 4.19 2.57 3.37
N VAL A 73 4.46 1.94 2.22
CA VAL A 73 3.64 2.04 1.02
C VAL A 73 2.25 1.45 1.25
N GLY A 74 2.16 0.26 1.84
CA GLY A 74 0.88 -0.39 2.15
C GLY A 74 0.02 0.45 3.10
N PHE A 75 0.62 1.01 4.15
CA PHE A 75 -0.06 1.86 5.12
C PHE A 75 -0.56 3.15 4.50
N MET A 76 0.30 3.87 3.77
CA MET A 76 -0.08 5.12 3.11
C MET A 76 -1.16 4.89 2.05
N GLY A 77 -1.01 3.82 1.25
CA GLY A 77 -2.00 3.43 0.24
C GLY A 77 -3.35 3.11 0.86
N ALA A 78 -3.38 2.38 1.97
CA ALA A 78 -4.60 2.07 2.72
C ALA A 78 -5.23 3.32 3.33
N LEU A 79 -4.43 4.24 3.89
CA LEU A 79 -4.91 5.48 4.47
C LEU A 79 -5.59 6.36 3.41
N VAL A 80 -4.94 6.55 2.27
CA VAL A 80 -5.52 7.28 1.13
C VAL A 80 -6.78 6.59 0.62
N ALA A 81 -6.74 5.25 0.50
CA ALA A 81 -7.88 4.48 0.03
C ALA A 81 -9.10 4.63 0.93
N VAL A 82 -8.92 4.58 2.25
CA VAL A 82 -9.98 4.76 3.23
C VAL A 82 -10.47 6.21 3.24
N VAL A 83 -9.59 7.20 3.37
CA VAL A 83 -10.01 8.60 3.47
C VAL A 83 -10.73 9.06 2.21
N ILE A 84 -10.07 8.93 1.04
CA ILE A 84 -10.63 9.42 -0.23
C ILE A 84 -11.76 8.49 -0.69
N GLY A 85 -11.56 7.18 -0.62
CA GLY A 85 -12.55 6.21 -1.07
C GLY A 85 -13.83 6.27 -0.27
N THR A 86 -13.75 6.44 1.06
CA THR A 86 -14.95 6.57 1.89
C THR A 86 -15.69 7.87 1.63
N ILE A 87 -14.99 9.01 1.52
CA ILE A 87 -15.63 10.30 1.22
C ILE A 87 -16.30 10.24 -0.16
N TRP A 88 -15.57 9.82 -1.19
CA TRP A 88 -16.08 9.75 -2.56
C TRP A 88 -17.24 8.77 -2.69
N GLY A 89 -17.08 7.56 -2.16
CA GLY A 89 -18.09 6.51 -2.21
C GLY A 89 -19.36 6.86 -1.43
N SER A 90 -19.21 7.47 -0.25
CA SER A 90 -20.37 7.88 0.57
C SER A 90 -21.16 9.00 -0.09
N ILE A 91 -20.51 10.02 -0.66
CA ILE A 91 -21.18 11.09 -1.40
C ILE A 91 -21.95 10.52 -2.60
N SER A 92 -21.29 9.68 -3.40
CA SER A 92 -21.88 9.04 -4.58
C SER A 92 -23.09 8.17 -4.20
N GLY A 93 -22.94 7.30 -3.19
CA GLY A 93 -23.99 6.39 -2.75
C GLY A 93 -25.14 7.08 -2.01
N TYR A 94 -24.88 8.20 -1.32
CA TYR A 94 -25.90 8.97 -0.61
C TYR A 94 -26.74 9.80 -1.58
N LEU A 95 -26.13 10.56 -2.49
CA LEU A 95 -26.86 11.42 -3.43
C LEU A 95 -27.57 10.60 -4.51
N GLY A 96 -26.92 9.58 -5.06
CA GLY A 96 -27.51 8.76 -6.13
C GLY A 96 -27.74 9.53 -7.44
N GLY A 97 -28.47 8.90 -8.37
CA GLY A 97 -28.93 9.55 -9.62
C GLY A 97 -27.79 9.98 -10.54
N VAL A 98 -27.87 11.22 -11.05
CA VAL A 98 -26.89 11.77 -12.00
C VAL A 98 -25.53 11.98 -11.36
N VAL A 99 -25.48 12.44 -10.09
CA VAL A 99 -24.22 12.68 -9.37
C VAL A 99 -23.44 11.37 -9.25
N ASP A 100 -24.12 10.32 -8.84
CA ASP A 100 -23.55 8.97 -8.74
C ASP A 100 -23.04 8.46 -10.10
N SER A 101 -23.82 8.66 -11.17
CA SER A 101 -23.42 8.26 -12.52
C SER A 101 -22.16 9.00 -12.98
N VAL A 102 -22.06 10.31 -12.77
CA VAL A 102 -20.87 11.11 -13.14
C VAL A 102 -19.65 10.72 -12.31
N MET A 103 -19.81 10.62 -10.98
CA MET A 103 -18.72 10.27 -10.07
C MET A 103 -18.16 8.87 -10.36
N MET A 104 -19.02 7.91 -10.69
CA MET A 104 -18.60 6.56 -11.05
C MET A 104 -17.99 6.52 -12.44
N ARG A 105 -18.42 7.38 -13.37
CA ARG A 105 -17.79 7.49 -14.68
C ARG A 105 -16.34 7.97 -14.59
N VAL A 106 -16.04 8.89 -13.67
CA VAL A 106 -14.65 9.30 -13.39
C VAL A 106 -13.82 8.11 -12.92
N ILE A 107 -14.35 7.29 -11.99
CA ILE A 107 -13.67 6.08 -11.52
C ILE A 107 -13.44 5.10 -12.67
N GLU A 108 -14.44 4.84 -13.52
CA GLU A 108 -14.31 3.95 -14.68
C GLU A 108 -13.21 4.41 -15.65
N ILE A 109 -13.12 5.72 -15.91
CA ILE A 109 -12.08 6.29 -16.78
C ILE A 109 -10.70 6.11 -16.14
N LEU A 110 -10.55 6.39 -14.86
CA LEU A 110 -9.27 6.24 -14.15
C LEU A 110 -8.84 4.77 -14.07
N ASP A 111 -9.78 3.86 -13.78
CA ASP A 111 -9.55 2.41 -13.66
C ASP A 111 -9.30 1.74 -15.03
N SER A 112 -9.62 2.43 -16.14
CA SER A 112 -9.33 1.93 -17.50
C SER A 112 -7.83 1.93 -17.83
N VAL A 113 -7.02 2.72 -17.11
CA VAL A 113 -5.57 2.77 -17.29
C VAL A 113 -4.93 1.68 -16.44
N PRO A 114 -4.25 0.67 -17.04
CA PRO A 114 -3.68 -0.40 -16.24
C PRO A 114 -2.54 0.09 -15.35
N PHE A 115 -2.49 -0.41 -14.12
CA PHE A 115 -1.54 0.01 -13.09
C PHE A 115 -0.08 0.02 -13.58
N MET A 116 0.33 -1.02 -14.34
CA MET A 116 1.69 -1.09 -14.89
C MET A 116 2.01 0.09 -15.82
N PHE A 117 1.05 0.57 -16.61
CA PHE A 117 1.27 1.73 -17.48
C PHE A 117 1.48 3.00 -16.66
N MET A 118 0.73 3.21 -15.58
CA MET A 118 0.98 4.35 -14.69
C MET A 118 2.38 4.28 -14.09
N VAL A 119 2.80 3.11 -13.57
CA VAL A 119 4.14 2.95 -12.99
C VAL A 119 5.23 3.27 -14.02
N ILE A 120 5.15 2.71 -15.23
CA ILE A 120 6.15 2.94 -16.29
C ILE A 120 6.17 4.42 -16.71
N LEU A 121 5.00 5.04 -16.88
CA LEU A 121 4.92 6.45 -17.26
C LEU A 121 5.59 7.36 -16.21
N PHE A 122 5.30 7.14 -14.92
CA PHE A 122 5.89 7.97 -13.87
C PHE A 122 7.39 7.75 -13.72
N VAL A 123 7.86 6.51 -13.81
CA VAL A 123 9.30 6.20 -13.73
C VAL A 123 10.05 6.79 -14.93
N THR A 124 9.47 6.77 -16.13
CA THR A 124 10.13 7.35 -17.32
C THR A 124 10.15 8.88 -17.29
N LEU A 125 9.11 9.53 -16.79
CA LEU A 125 9.04 11.00 -16.72
C LEU A 125 9.83 11.61 -15.56
N PHE A 126 9.80 10.96 -14.39
CA PHE A 126 10.34 11.51 -13.14
C PHE A 126 11.55 10.73 -12.60
N GLY A 127 11.97 9.67 -13.29
CA GLY A 127 13.10 8.82 -12.90
C GLY A 127 12.75 7.80 -11.81
N ASN A 128 13.78 7.13 -11.30
CA ASN A 128 13.63 6.17 -10.21
C ASN A 128 13.61 6.90 -8.86
N ASN A 129 12.42 7.17 -8.35
CA ASN A 129 12.22 7.78 -7.05
C ASN A 129 11.13 7.04 -6.27
N ILE A 130 11.48 6.59 -5.06
CA ILE A 130 10.57 5.84 -4.20
C ILE A 130 9.29 6.61 -3.84
N TYR A 131 9.35 7.94 -3.78
CA TYR A 131 8.19 8.79 -3.54
C TYR A 131 7.13 8.66 -4.65
N LEU A 132 7.52 8.32 -5.89
CA LEU A 132 6.58 8.12 -7.00
C LEU A 132 5.70 6.89 -6.77
N ILE A 133 6.24 5.84 -6.14
CA ILE A 133 5.48 4.63 -5.83
C ILE A 133 4.32 4.98 -4.87
N PHE A 134 4.56 5.84 -3.88
CA PHE A 134 3.51 6.32 -2.98
C PHE A 134 2.42 7.10 -3.71
N VAL A 135 2.81 7.98 -4.63
CA VAL A 135 1.87 8.80 -5.41
C VAL A 135 1.01 7.92 -6.32
N VAL A 136 1.64 7.02 -7.09
CA VAL A 136 0.92 6.15 -8.04
C VAL A 136 -0.02 5.21 -7.30
N ILE A 137 0.44 4.57 -6.22
CA ILE A 137 -0.40 3.67 -5.43
C ILE A 137 -1.52 4.44 -4.75
N GLY A 138 -1.25 5.59 -4.15
CA GLY A 138 -2.26 6.44 -3.52
C GLY A 138 -3.32 6.93 -4.52
N MET A 139 -2.93 7.24 -5.75
CA MET A 139 -3.85 7.70 -6.80
C MET A 139 -4.83 6.61 -7.25
N VAL A 140 -4.45 5.33 -7.15
CA VAL A 140 -5.25 4.21 -7.65
C VAL A 140 -5.98 3.49 -6.51
N SER A 141 -5.41 3.42 -5.31
CA SER A 141 -5.89 2.57 -4.21
C SER A 141 -7.32 2.90 -3.75
N TRP A 142 -7.75 4.17 -3.86
CA TRP A 142 -9.08 4.62 -3.45
C TRP A 142 -10.19 4.27 -4.44
N LEU A 143 -9.89 3.99 -5.71
CA LEU A 143 -10.89 3.72 -6.75
C LEU A 143 -11.74 2.48 -6.44
N GLY A 144 -11.11 1.43 -5.91
CA GLY A 144 -11.79 0.21 -5.47
C GLY A 144 -12.65 0.45 -4.23
N ILE A 145 -12.07 1.08 -3.20
CA ILE A 145 -12.78 1.37 -1.94
C ILE A 145 -13.98 2.29 -2.18
N ALA A 146 -13.86 3.28 -3.06
CA ALA A 146 -14.98 4.16 -3.42
C ALA A 146 -16.19 3.39 -3.96
N ARG A 147 -15.97 2.39 -4.82
CA ARG A 147 -17.05 1.54 -5.34
C ARG A 147 -17.70 0.69 -4.25
N VAL A 148 -16.89 0.11 -3.36
CA VAL A 148 -17.38 -0.68 -2.22
C VAL A 148 -18.22 0.18 -1.28
N VAL A 149 -17.69 1.34 -0.85
CA VAL A 149 -18.38 2.24 0.06
C VAL A 149 -19.65 2.81 -0.56
N ARG A 150 -19.65 3.12 -1.87
CA ARG A 150 -20.87 3.50 -2.59
C ARG A 150 -21.95 2.44 -2.50
N GLY A 151 -21.61 1.16 -2.76
CA GLY A 151 -22.56 0.05 -2.64
C GLY A 151 -23.11 -0.10 -1.23
N VAL A 152 -22.24 -0.03 -0.22
CA VAL A 152 -22.64 -0.08 1.20
C VAL A 152 -23.55 1.09 1.55
N THR A 153 -23.19 2.31 1.18
CA THR A 153 -23.97 3.53 1.46
C THR A 153 -25.34 3.47 0.80
N PHE A 154 -25.40 3.05 -0.47
CA PHE A 154 -26.67 2.87 -1.18
C PHE A 154 -27.57 1.82 -0.50
N SER A 155 -26.99 0.74 0.02
CA SER A 155 -27.75 -0.30 0.76
C SER A 155 -28.26 0.20 2.12
N ILE A 156 -27.48 1.04 2.80
CA ILE A 156 -27.83 1.57 4.13
C ILE A 156 -28.89 2.66 4.02
N LYS A 157 -28.86 3.48 2.96
CA LYS A 157 -29.82 4.57 2.71
C LYS A 157 -31.29 4.11 2.74
N LYS A 158 -31.57 2.83 2.45
CA LYS A 158 -32.92 2.25 2.37
C LYS A 158 -33.31 1.43 3.61
N ARG A 159 -32.61 1.57 4.74
CA ARG A 159 -32.90 0.81 5.96
C ARG A 159 -33.89 1.54 6.88
N GLU A 160 -34.68 0.77 7.61
CA GLU A 160 -35.76 1.26 8.50
C GLU A 160 -35.27 2.29 9.54
N PHE A 161 -34.03 2.18 10.02
CA PHE A 161 -33.49 3.17 10.97
C PHE A 161 -33.25 4.55 10.35
N ILE A 162 -33.03 4.63 9.03
CA ILE A 162 -32.95 5.91 8.32
C ILE A 162 -34.35 6.52 8.19
N GLU A 163 -35.37 5.70 7.89
CA GLU A 163 -36.76 6.15 7.84
C GLU A 163 -37.26 6.61 9.21
N ALA A 164 -36.90 5.90 10.28
CA ALA A 164 -37.18 6.32 11.65
C ALA A 164 -36.45 7.62 12.03
N ALA A 165 -35.21 7.83 11.57
CA ALA A 165 -34.52 9.11 11.77
C ALA A 165 -35.23 10.27 11.06
N HIS A 166 -35.76 10.03 9.86
CA HIS A 166 -36.56 11.02 9.15
C HIS A 166 -37.91 11.30 9.83
N SER A 167 -38.56 10.29 10.42
CA SER A 167 -39.83 10.49 11.13
C SER A 167 -39.71 11.31 12.42
N ILE A 168 -38.53 11.31 13.05
CA ILE A 168 -38.20 12.17 14.20
C ILE A 168 -37.64 13.55 13.81
N GLY A 169 -37.67 13.91 12.51
CA GLY A 169 -37.36 15.25 12.02
C GLY A 169 -35.91 15.47 11.53
N VAL A 170 -35.09 14.43 11.39
CA VAL A 170 -33.77 14.57 10.76
C VAL A 170 -33.95 14.81 9.26
N SER A 171 -33.48 15.95 8.76
CA SER A 171 -33.61 16.29 7.34
C SER A 171 -32.66 15.47 6.45
N SER A 172 -33.07 15.24 5.20
CA SER A 172 -32.31 14.52 4.17
C SER A 172 -31.36 15.44 3.37
N SER A 173 -31.05 16.64 3.87
CA SER A 173 -30.15 17.58 3.19
C SER A 173 -28.69 17.33 3.59
N PRO A 174 -27.73 17.43 2.66
CA PRO A 174 -26.30 17.48 3.00
C PRO A 174 -25.94 18.71 3.85
#